data_AF-A0A183FBG9-F1
#
_entry.id   AF-A0A183FBG9-F1
#
_cell.length_a   1.000
_cell.length_b   1.000
_cell.length_c   1.000
_cell.angle_alpha   90.00
_cell.angle_beta   90.00
_cell.angle_gamma   90.00
#
_symmetry.space_group_name_H-M   'P 1'
#
loop_
_entity.id
_entity.type
_entity.pdbx_description
1 polymer ?
#
loop_
_entity_poly.entity_id
_entity_poly.type
_entity_poly.pdbx_seq_one_letter_code
_entity_poly.pdbx_strand_id
1 'polypeptide(L)'
;MADEEILLRVLRGRVKTVKVALSVVKKKVYQKNREETLMASKDSGALDVPPGDFTIPPSSFGPGGDLSALYTRLQRTSRVPSSTSEYVNFFNKFIHHIVSCIPHKHLNFQMYSRDVWPRLTARTRKRKNQYVDFESQLVINFVKAMYEKANKEVRTSFYFDVFYMITVALTNFRVEASQRTVSSAESDASMALSFFDYSQE
;
A
#
# COMPACT_ATOMS: atom_id res chain seq x y z
N MET A 1 48.33 34.64 17.13
CA MET A 1 47.37 34.81 16.01
C MET A 1 47.62 33.84 14.85
N ALA A 2 48.86 33.44 14.51
CA ALA A 2 49.12 32.50 13.42
C ALA A 2 48.65 31.05 13.71
N ASP A 3 48.77 30.57 14.95
CA ASP A 3 48.44 29.18 15.31
C ASP A 3 46.93 28.87 15.32
N GLU A 4 46.09 29.85 15.64
CA GLU A 4 44.63 29.69 15.60
C GLU A 4 44.08 29.58 14.17
N GLU A 5 44.70 30.28 13.21
CA GLU A 5 44.31 30.21 11.80
C GLU A 5 44.66 28.83 11.19
N ILE A 6 45.80 28.26 11.61
CA ILE A 6 46.21 26.90 11.20
C ILE A 6 45.25 25.87 11.78
N LEU A 7 44.90 25.98 13.07
CA LEU A 7 43.96 25.07 13.73
C LEU A 7 42.57 25.11 13.06
N LEU A 8 42.07 26.30 12.71
CA LEU A 8 40.79 26.47 12.01
C LEU A 8 40.80 25.85 10.61
N ARG A 9 41.91 25.95 9.87
CA ARG A 9 42.04 25.29 8.55
C ARG A 9 42.02 23.77 8.68
N VAL A 10 42.75 23.22 9.67
CA VAL A 10 42.78 21.77 9.93
C VAL A 10 41.40 21.26 10.32
N LEU A 11 40.69 21.96 11.22
CA LEU A 11 39.33 21.60 11.63
C LEU A 11 38.35 21.65 10.44
N ARG A 12 38.42 22.68 9.61
CA ARG A 12 37.58 22.79 8.40
C ARG A 12 37.85 21.66 7.40
N GLY A 13 39.12 21.26 7.25
CA GLY A 13 39.52 20.10 6.45
C GLY A 13 38.89 18.80 6.97
N ARG A 14 39.00 18.55 8.28
CA ARG A 14 38.42 17.36 8.92
C ARG A 14 36.89 17.32 8.78
N VAL A 15 36.19 18.44 8.96
CA VAL A 15 34.73 18.52 8.78
C VAL A 15 34.31 18.19 7.34
N LYS A 16 35.08 18.65 6.34
CA LYS A 16 34.82 18.28 4.93
C LYS A 16 34.98 16.78 4.71
N THR A 17 36.04 16.17 5.24
CA THR A 17 36.28 14.72 5.13
C THR A 17 35.16 13.91 5.78
N VAL A 18 34.71 14.30 6.97
CA VAL A 18 33.61 13.63 7.68
C VAL A 18 32.29 13.75 6.91
N LYS A 19 32.00 14.91 6.31
CA LYS A 19 30.80 15.08 5.46
C LYS A 19 30.80 14.15 4.25
N VAL A 20 31.95 13.98 3.59
CA VAL A 20 32.09 13.07 2.45
C VAL A 20 31.94 11.62 2.89
N ALA A 21 32.61 11.22 3.97
CA ALA A 21 32.49 9.86 4.52
C ALA A 21 31.04 9.53 4.91
N LEU A 22 30.34 10.47 5.55
CA LEU A 22 28.93 10.31 5.92
C LEU A 22 28.03 10.15 4.69
N SER A 23 28.28 10.90 3.61
CA SER A 23 27.55 10.76 2.34
C SER A 23 27.76 9.37 1.71
N VAL A 24 29.01 8.87 1.71
CA VAL A 24 29.33 7.53 1.23
C VAL A 24 28.66 6.44 2.05
N VAL A 25 28.66 6.57 3.39
CA VAL A 25 27.97 5.64 4.28
C VAL A 25 26.47 5.66 4.04
N LYS A 26 25.85 6.84 3.95
CA LYS A 26 24.42 6.96 3.59
C LYS A 26 24.12 6.25 2.28
N LYS A 27 24.90 6.51 1.23
CA LYS A 27 24.71 5.89 -0.08
C LYS A 27 24.85 4.36 0.00
N LYS A 28 25.83 3.84 0.75
CA LYS A 28 26.01 2.40 0.97
C LYS A 28 24.84 1.78 1.75
N VAL A 29 24.32 2.47 2.77
CA VAL A 29 23.15 2.01 3.54
C VAL A 29 21.90 1.99 2.65
N TYR A 30 21.66 3.03 1.86
CA TYR A 30 20.56 3.05 0.89
C TYR A 30 20.69 1.95 -0.17
N GLN A 31 21.90 1.73 -0.69
CA GLN A 31 22.17 0.69 -1.68
C GLN A 31 21.95 -0.71 -1.10
N LYS A 32 22.46 -0.97 0.11
CA LYS A 32 22.26 -2.23 0.83
C LYS A 32 20.79 -2.49 1.13
N ASN A 33 20.05 -1.49 1.61
CA ASN A 33 18.60 -1.61 1.82
C ASN A 33 17.88 -1.90 0.50
N ARG A 34 18.29 -1.28 -0.61
CA ARG A 34 17.70 -1.52 -1.93
C ARG A 34 17.99 -2.93 -2.45
N GLU A 35 19.22 -3.43 -2.29
CA GLU A 35 19.62 -4.79 -2.68
C GLU A 35 18.92 -5.85 -1.84
N GLU A 36 18.79 -5.61 -0.53
CA GLU A 36 17.99 -6.46 0.36
C GLU A 36 16.50 -6.46 -0.05
N THR A 37 15.96 -5.31 -0.47
CA THR A 37 14.59 -5.19 -0.98
C THR A 37 14.41 -5.88 -2.35
N LEU A 38 15.46 -5.94 -3.17
CA LEU A 38 15.46 -6.65 -4.47
C LEU A 38 15.59 -8.17 -4.31
N MET A 39 16.38 -8.63 -3.35
CA MET A 39 16.46 -10.06 -3.00
C MET A 39 15.15 -10.56 -2.41
N ALA A 40 14.49 -9.74 -1.58
CA ALA A 40 13.16 -10.05 -1.06
C ALA A 40 12.08 -10.11 -2.16
N SER A 41 12.27 -9.43 -3.31
CA SER A 41 11.24 -9.29 -4.34
C SER A 41 11.18 -10.44 -5.36
N LYS A 42 12.24 -11.25 -5.49
CA LYS A 42 12.37 -12.29 -6.52
C LYS A 42 11.33 -13.43 -6.44
N ASP A 43 10.82 -13.73 -5.24
CA ASP A 43 9.81 -14.81 -5.04
C ASP A 43 8.57 -14.31 -4.27
N SER A 44 8.13 -13.08 -4.56
CA SER A 44 7.14 -12.41 -3.72
C SER A 44 5.74 -13.02 -3.87
N GLY A 45 5.47 -13.99 -3.02
CA GLY A 45 4.25 -14.77 -3.00
C GLY A 45 4.55 -16.23 -3.33
N ALA A 46 4.34 -17.13 -2.38
CA ALA A 46 4.21 -18.55 -2.67
C ALA A 46 3.15 -18.75 -3.76
N LEU A 47 3.39 -19.69 -4.70
CA LEU A 47 2.40 -20.01 -5.74
C LEU A 47 1.09 -20.53 -5.15
N ASP A 48 1.17 -21.11 -3.96
CA ASP A 48 0.03 -21.68 -3.25
C ASP A 48 -0.24 -20.90 -1.97
N VAL A 49 -1.51 -20.55 -1.75
CA VAL A 49 -1.94 -19.89 -0.50
C VAL A 49 -1.72 -20.82 0.70
N PRO A 50 -1.15 -20.35 1.82
CA PRO A 50 -0.98 -21.15 3.03
C PRO A 50 -2.32 -21.57 3.64
N PRO A 51 -2.36 -22.73 4.31
CA PRO A 51 -3.54 -23.10 5.10
C PRO A 51 -3.71 -22.09 6.25
N GLY A 52 -4.94 -21.60 6.42
CA GLY A 52 -5.29 -20.65 7.48
C GLY A 52 -6.65 -20.02 7.22
N ASP A 53 -7.28 -19.52 8.28
CA ASP A 53 -8.49 -18.70 8.15
C ASP A 53 -8.07 -17.24 7.99
N PHE A 54 -8.15 -16.75 6.76
CA PHE A 54 -7.86 -15.37 6.39
C PHE A 54 -9.13 -14.66 5.90
N THR A 55 -10.25 -14.96 6.55
CA THR A 55 -11.55 -14.38 6.21
C THR A 55 -11.76 -13.05 6.92
N ILE A 56 -12.02 -11.98 6.16
CA ILE A 56 -12.58 -10.75 6.72
C ILE A 56 -14.03 -11.06 7.13
N PRO A 57 -14.40 -10.94 8.42
CA PRO A 57 -15.75 -11.24 8.85
C PRO A 57 -16.76 -10.21 8.26
N PRO A 58 -18.00 -10.63 8.01
CA PRO A 58 -19.08 -9.70 7.69
C PRO A 58 -19.25 -8.67 8.80
N SER A 59 -19.53 -7.42 8.41
CA SER A 59 -19.75 -6.30 9.33
C SER A 59 -20.76 -5.31 8.77
N SER A 60 -21.08 -4.28 9.56
CA SER A 60 -21.86 -3.13 9.07
C SER A 60 -21.19 -2.38 7.92
N PHE A 61 -19.91 -2.62 7.66
CA PHE A 61 -19.13 -1.94 6.63
C PHE A 61 -18.94 -2.79 5.36
N GLY A 62 -19.50 -4.00 5.30
CA GLY A 62 -19.44 -4.88 4.13
C GLY A 62 -19.64 -6.35 4.47
N PRO A 63 -19.92 -7.21 3.48
CA PRO A 63 -20.18 -8.63 3.70
C PRO A 63 -18.91 -9.44 3.99
N GLY A 64 -17.72 -8.82 3.98
CA GLY A 64 -16.46 -9.52 4.23
C GLY A 64 -16.05 -10.43 3.07
N GLY A 65 -15.13 -11.36 3.33
CA GLY A 65 -14.72 -12.35 2.35
C GLY A 65 -13.35 -12.96 2.61
N ASP A 66 -13.02 -13.99 1.85
CA ASP A 66 -11.77 -14.74 1.98
C ASP A 66 -10.61 -14.11 1.19
N LEU A 67 -9.56 -13.69 1.91
CA LEU A 67 -8.33 -13.15 1.32
C LEU A 67 -7.60 -14.20 0.47
N SER A 68 -7.71 -15.47 0.82
CA SER A 68 -7.06 -16.60 0.11
C SER A 68 -7.65 -16.79 -1.28
N ALA A 69 -8.98 -16.89 -1.37
CA ALA A 69 -9.70 -16.93 -2.64
C ALA A 69 -9.41 -15.70 -3.51
N LEU A 70 -9.38 -14.51 -2.89
CA LEU A 70 -9.09 -13.28 -3.61
C LEU A 70 -7.67 -13.26 -4.18
N TYR A 71 -6.68 -13.63 -3.37
CA TYR A 71 -5.28 -13.68 -3.78
C TYR A 71 -5.07 -14.69 -4.92
N THR A 72 -5.61 -15.91 -4.77
CA THR A 72 -5.54 -16.97 -5.79
C THR A 72 -6.10 -16.49 -7.13
N ARG A 73 -7.23 -15.79 -7.12
CA ARG A 73 -7.83 -15.22 -8.32
C ARG A 73 -6.94 -14.15 -8.95
N LEU A 74 -6.45 -13.20 -8.15
CA LEU A 74 -5.61 -12.11 -8.64
C LEU A 74 -4.33 -12.67 -9.28
N GLN A 75 -3.76 -13.70 -8.67
CA GLN A 75 -2.58 -14.41 -9.16
C GLN A 75 -2.84 -15.10 -10.50
N ARG A 76 -3.98 -15.78 -10.69
CA ARG A 76 -4.34 -16.39 -11.99
C ARG A 76 -4.44 -15.38 -13.13
N THR A 77 -4.81 -14.14 -12.81
CA THR A 77 -4.95 -13.06 -13.81
C THR A 77 -3.70 -12.20 -13.96
N SER A 78 -2.70 -12.36 -13.10
CA SER A 78 -1.51 -11.52 -13.05
C SER A 78 -0.26 -12.30 -13.44
N ARG A 79 0.67 -11.64 -14.13
CA ARG A 79 2.02 -12.19 -14.31
C ARG A 79 2.73 -12.28 -12.96
N VAL A 80 3.54 -13.31 -12.76
CA VAL A 80 4.42 -13.45 -11.59
C VAL A 80 5.32 -12.22 -11.49
N PRO A 81 5.29 -11.47 -10.36
CA PRO A 81 6.18 -10.34 -10.15
C PRO A 81 7.65 -10.77 -10.15
N SER A 82 8.47 -10.09 -10.94
CA SER A 82 9.89 -10.37 -11.13
C SER A 82 10.80 -9.25 -10.58
N SER A 83 10.20 -8.14 -10.15
CA SER A 83 10.89 -6.98 -9.60
C SER A 83 10.14 -6.37 -8.41
N THR A 84 10.84 -5.53 -7.64
CA THR A 84 10.26 -4.84 -6.49
C THR A 84 9.08 -3.94 -6.87
N SER A 85 9.16 -3.23 -8.01
CA SER A 85 8.06 -2.38 -8.48
C SER A 85 6.84 -3.21 -8.90
N GLU A 86 7.05 -4.34 -9.56
CA GLU A 86 5.97 -5.28 -9.90
C GLU A 86 5.31 -5.86 -8.66
N TYR A 87 6.08 -6.17 -7.62
CA TYR A 87 5.52 -6.63 -6.34
C TYR A 87 4.69 -5.55 -5.66
N VAL A 88 5.20 -4.32 -5.56
CA VAL A 88 4.45 -3.19 -4.98
C VAL A 88 3.17 -2.94 -5.77
N ASN A 89 3.23 -3.00 -7.11
CA ASN A 89 2.05 -2.87 -7.96
C ASN A 89 1.05 -4.01 -7.75
N PHE A 90 1.52 -5.24 -7.63
CA PHE A 90 0.66 -6.40 -7.32
C PHE A 90 0.00 -6.24 -5.95
N PHE A 91 0.76 -5.83 -4.93
CA PHE A 91 0.24 -5.59 -3.59
C PHE A 91 -0.79 -4.46 -3.57
N ASN A 92 -0.51 -3.34 -4.25
CA ASN A 92 -1.47 -2.25 -4.40
C ASN A 92 -2.75 -2.76 -5.07
N LYS A 93 -2.64 -3.54 -6.16
CA LYS A 93 -3.81 -4.18 -6.80
C LYS A 93 -4.56 -5.09 -5.83
N PHE A 94 -3.86 -5.88 -5.02
CA PHE A 94 -4.47 -6.74 -4.01
C PHE A 94 -5.29 -5.94 -2.99
N ILE A 95 -4.69 -4.89 -2.39
CA ILE A 95 -5.42 -4.00 -1.47
C ILE A 95 -6.60 -3.30 -2.16
N HIS A 96 -6.41 -2.82 -3.39
CA HIS A 96 -7.50 -2.22 -4.17
C HIS A 96 -8.63 -3.22 -4.42
N HIS A 97 -8.34 -4.51 -4.61
CA HIS A 97 -9.39 -5.52 -4.80
C HIS A 97 -10.08 -5.89 -3.49
N ILE A 98 -9.36 -5.92 -2.37
CA ILE A 98 -9.96 -6.07 -1.04
C ILE A 98 -10.97 -4.95 -0.81
N VAL A 99 -10.60 -3.70 -1.12
CA VAL A 99 -11.46 -2.55 -0.85
C VAL A 99 -12.58 -2.41 -1.89
N SER A 100 -12.25 -2.44 -3.18
CA SER A 100 -13.14 -1.93 -4.23
C SER A 100 -13.85 -3.00 -5.05
N CYS A 101 -13.41 -4.26 -4.96
CA CYS A 101 -13.76 -5.38 -5.85
C CYS A 101 -14.42 -4.95 -7.17
N ILE A 102 -13.63 -4.73 -8.21
CA ILE A 102 -14.15 -4.40 -9.55
C ILE A 102 -15.11 -5.53 -9.97
N PRO A 103 -16.36 -5.22 -10.36
CA PRO A 103 -17.31 -6.24 -10.77
C PRO A 103 -16.85 -6.88 -12.07
N HIS A 104 -16.33 -8.10 -11.99
CA HIS A 104 -16.18 -8.98 -13.16
C HIS A 104 -17.33 -9.99 -13.13
N LYS A 105 -18.28 -9.77 -14.04
CA LYS A 105 -19.45 -10.53 -14.51
C LYS A 105 -20.08 -11.69 -13.70
N HIS A 106 -19.43 -12.39 -12.77
CA HIS A 106 -20.05 -13.52 -12.05
C HIS A 106 -19.62 -13.77 -10.59
N LEU A 107 -18.76 -12.96 -9.96
CA LEU A 107 -18.50 -13.11 -8.51
C LEU A 107 -18.37 -11.77 -7.77
N ASN A 108 -19.33 -11.49 -6.87
CA ASN A 108 -19.33 -10.35 -5.96
C ASN A 108 -18.42 -10.65 -4.75
N PHE A 109 -17.16 -10.19 -4.78
CA PHE A 109 -16.27 -10.19 -3.60
C PHE A 109 -16.13 -8.78 -3.03
N GLN A 110 -17.25 -8.06 -2.86
CA GLN A 110 -17.20 -6.77 -2.18
C GLN A 110 -16.90 -7.02 -0.71
N MET A 111 -15.66 -6.90 -0.25
CA MET A 111 -15.38 -7.10 1.18
C MET A 111 -15.84 -5.87 2.00
N TYR A 112 -15.94 -4.72 1.35
CA TYR A 112 -16.41 -3.46 1.93
C TYR A 112 -17.47 -2.79 1.03
N SER A 113 -18.49 -2.21 1.66
CA SER A 113 -19.54 -1.44 1.01
C SER A 113 -19.01 -0.14 0.38
N ARG A 114 -19.59 0.26 -0.75
CA ARG A 114 -19.09 1.42 -1.53
C ARG A 114 -19.13 2.75 -0.76
N ASP A 115 -20.10 2.91 0.14
CA ASP A 115 -20.26 4.11 0.97
C ASP A 115 -19.16 4.26 2.05
N VAL A 116 -18.46 3.18 2.38
CA VAL A 116 -17.36 3.22 3.37
C VAL A 116 -16.00 3.47 2.72
N TRP A 117 -15.88 3.30 1.40
CA TRP A 117 -14.62 3.43 0.67
C TRP A 117 -13.86 4.73 0.94
N PRO A 118 -14.48 5.93 0.97
CA PRO A 118 -13.76 7.17 1.25
C PRO A 118 -13.27 7.28 2.70
N ARG A 119 -13.83 6.47 3.60
CA ARG A 119 -13.60 6.49 5.05
C ARG A 119 -12.65 5.38 5.52
N LEU A 120 -12.30 4.42 4.67
CA LEU A 120 -11.41 3.31 5.03
C LEU A 120 -9.96 3.79 5.28
N THR A 121 -9.34 3.27 6.33
CA THR A 121 -7.97 3.63 6.73
C THR A 121 -7.33 2.54 7.58
N ALA A 122 -6.01 2.40 7.53
CA ALA A 122 -5.26 1.58 8.48
C ALA A 122 -4.66 2.48 9.57
N ARG A 123 -4.88 2.16 10.84
CA ARG A 123 -4.41 2.96 11.99
C ARG A 123 -3.83 2.06 13.07
N THR A 124 -2.77 2.55 13.70
CA THR A 124 -2.17 1.90 14.88
C THR A 124 -2.90 2.25 16.18
N ARG A 125 -3.77 3.29 16.19
CA ARG A 125 -4.53 3.72 17.37
C ARG A 125 -5.96 4.11 17.02
N LYS A 126 -6.93 3.58 17.77
CA LYS A 126 -8.35 3.95 17.67
C LYS A 126 -8.56 5.37 18.18
N ARG A 127 -9.01 6.28 17.31
CA ARG A 127 -9.49 7.63 17.66
C ARG A 127 -10.95 7.76 17.23
N LYS A 128 -11.74 8.56 17.94
CA LYS A 128 -13.15 8.78 17.56
C LYS A 128 -13.29 9.61 16.28
N ASN A 129 -14.33 9.19 15.55
CA ASN A 129 -15.17 9.90 14.58
C ASN A 129 -14.51 10.37 13.27
N GLN A 130 -14.61 9.51 12.25
CA GLN A 130 -14.94 9.80 10.83
C GLN A 130 -14.49 8.67 9.90
N TYR A 131 -13.61 7.78 10.38
CA TYR A 131 -12.98 6.74 9.58
C TYR A 131 -13.33 5.32 10.04
N VAL A 132 -13.28 4.39 9.09
CA VAL A 132 -13.48 2.94 9.29
C VAL A 132 -12.12 2.28 9.30
N ASP A 133 -11.81 1.55 10.37
CA ASP A 133 -10.55 0.82 10.51
C ASP A 133 -10.56 -0.40 9.56
N PHE A 134 -9.58 -0.44 8.67
CA PHE A 134 -9.30 -1.56 7.78
C PHE A 134 -8.67 -2.71 8.58
N GLU A 135 -8.97 -3.95 8.18
CA GLU A 135 -8.45 -5.19 8.79
C GLU A 135 -6.96 -5.44 8.45
N SER A 136 -6.13 -4.43 8.75
CA SER A 136 -4.70 -4.41 8.45
C SER A 136 -3.95 -5.55 9.14
N GLN A 137 -4.32 -5.91 10.36
CA GLN A 137 -3.70 -7.03 11.07
C GLN A 137 -3.92 -8.35 10.35
N LEU A 138 -5.15 -8.58 9.84
CA LEU A 138 -5.48 -9.79 9.09
C LEU A 138 -4.67 -9.86 7.79
N VAL A 139 -4.58 -8.75 7.06
CA VAL A 139 -3.77 -8.66 5.84
C VAL A 139 -2.29 -8.86 6.13
N ILE A 140 -1.76 -8.28 7.20
CA ILE A 140 -0.35 -8.49 7.61
C ILE A 140 -0.10 -9.96 7.95
N ASN A 141 -1.01 -10.60 8.69
CA ASN A 141 -0.90 -12.02 9.04
C ASN A 141 -0.95 -12.91 7.80
N PHE A 142 -1.82 -12.59 6.83
CA PHE A 142 -1.88 -13.28 5.54
C PHE A 142 -0.56 -13.16 4.77
N VAL A 143 -0.02 -11.94 4.63
CA VAL A 143 1.24 -11.70 3.93
C VAL A 143 2.41 -12.39 4.64
N LYS A 144 2.39 -12.41 5.98
CA LYS A 144 3.38 -13.15 6.78
C LYS A 144 3.34 -14.64 6.46
N ALA A 145 2.16 -15.25 6.48
CA ALA A 145 1.99 -16.67 6.18
C ALA A 145 2.46 -17.02 4.75
N MET A 146 2.23 -16.12 3.78
CA MET A 146 2.75 -16.27 2.41
C MET A 146 4.29 -16.27 2.37
N TYR A 147 4.94 -15.41 3.16
CA TYR A 147 6.40 -15.32 3.26
C TYR A 147 6.99 -16.56 3.93
N GLU A 148 6.40 -17.00 5.04
CA GLU A 148 6.81 -18.22 5.75
C GLU A 148 6.69 -19.45 4.86
N LYS A 149 5.58 -19.58 4.11
CA LYS A 149 5.39 -20.67 3.14
C LYS A 149 6.38 -20.64 1.99
N ALA A 150 6.80 -19.45 1.55
CA ALA A 150 7.84 -19.28 0.55
C ALA A 150 9.26 -19.50 1.11
N ASN A 151 9.39 -19.96 2.37
CA ASN A 151 10.66 -20.13 3.07
C ASN A 151 11.52 -18.86 3.11
N LYS A 152 10.87 -17.69 3.22
CA LYS A 152 11.52 -16.39 3.31
C LYS A 152 11.69 -15.96 4.75
N GLU A 153 12.83 -15.34 5.04
CA GLU A 153 13.09 -14.76 6.35
C GLU A 153 12.14 -13.57 6.62
N VAL A 154 11.36 -13.67 7.69
CA VAL A 154 10.52 -12.58 8.19
C VAL A 154 11.37 -11.72 9.12
N ARG A 155 11.83 -10.58 8.61
CA ARG A 155 12.64 -9.62 9.37
C ARG A 155 11.83 -8.95 10.49
N THR A 156 12.54 -8.40 11.48
CA THR A 156 11.91 -7.64 12.58
C THR A 156 11.11 -6.42 12.12
N SER A 157 11.48 -5.80 11.00
CA SER A 157 10.76 -4.66 10.41
C SER A 157 9.50 -5.05 9.62
N PHE A 158 9.30 -6.34 9.33
CA PHE A 158 8.28 -6.83 8.39
C PHE A 158 6.89 -6.27 8.67
N TYR A 159 6.49 -6.26 9.95
CA TYR A 159 5.21 -5.72 10.37
C TYR A 159 5.03 -4.25 9.95
N PHE A 160 6.04 -3.42 10.22
CA PHE A 160 6.01 -1.99 9.89
C PHE A 160 6.02 -1.77 8.37
N ASP A 161 6.81 -2.57 7.65
CA ASP A 161 6.93 -2.47 6.19
C ASP A 161 5.58 -2.76 5.52
N VAL A 162 4.93 -3.87 5.87
CA VAL A 162 3.61 -4.25 5.32
C VAL A 162 2.53 -3.26 5.76
N PHE A 163 2.53 -2.83 7.03
CA PHE A 163 1.59 -1.82 7.52
C PHE A 163 1.70 -0.51 6.74
N TYR A 164 2.92 -0.05 6.44
CA TYR A 164 3.14 1.15 5.65
C TYR A 164 2.65 0.97 4.21
N MET A 165 2.90 -0.18 3.58
CA MET A 165 2.37 -0.49 2.25
C MET A 165 0.84 -0.45 2.21
N ILE A 166 0.17 -1.03 3.21
CA ILE A 166 -1.31 -0.96 3.33
C ILE A 166 -1.76 0.51 3.43
N THR A 167 -1.10 1.29 4.28
CA THR A 167 -1.45 2.71 4.49
C THR A 167 -1.32 3.52 3.20
N VAL A 168 -0.25 3.32 2.44
CA VAL A 168 -0.02 3.99 1.15
C VAL A 168 -1.08 3.56 0.14
N ALA A 169 -1.34 2.25 0.00
CA ALA A 169 -2.35 1.73 -0.92
C ALA A 169 -3.75 2.29 -0.61
N LEU A 170 -4.16 2.30 0.66
CA LEU A 170 -5.46 2.87 1.06
C LEU A 170 -5.54 4.38 0.82
N THR A 171 -4.43 5.10 1.02
CA THR A 171 -4.37 6.55 0.76
C THR A 171 -4.55 6.84 -0.73
N ASN A 172 -3.83 6.12 -1.60
CA ASN A 172 -3.94 6.24 -3.05
C ASN A 172 -5.35 5.89 -3.53
N PHE A 173 -5.89 4.77 -3.05
CA PHE A 173 -7.26 4.36 -3.34
C PHE A 173 -8.28 5.44 -2.96
N ARG A 174 -8.14 6.06 -1.78
CA ARG A 174 -9.04 7.12 -1.33
C ARG A 174 -8.99 8.34 -2.25
N VAL A 175 -7.79 8.75 -2.66
CA VAL A 175 -7.62 9.88 -3.61
C VAL A 175 -8.33 9.57 -4.93
N GLU A 176 -8.13 8.36 -5.48
CA GLU A 176 -8.81 7.93 -6.70
C GLU A 176 -10.34 7.89 -6.54
N ALA A 177 -10.82 7.33 -5.43
CA ALA A 177 -12.25 7.24 -5.14
C ALA A 177 -12.90 8.63 -5.00
N SER A 178 -12.23 9.56 -4.31
CA SER A 178 -12.68 10.95 -4.16
C SER A 178 -12.70 11.71 -5.49
N GLN A 179 -11.70 11.52 -6.34
CA GLN A 179 -11.69 12.14 -7.68
C GLN A 179 -12.84 11.62 -8.56
N ARG A 180 -13.13 10.32 -8.52
CA ARG A 180 -14.25 9.73 -9.26
C ARG A 180 -15.61 10.26 -8.77
N THR A 181 -15.78 10.49 -7.47
CA THR A 181 -17.02 11.08 -6.94
C THR A 181 -17.22 12.53 -7.38
N VAL A 182 -16.15 13.32 -7.44
CA VAL A 182 -16.23 14.73 -7.90
C VAL A 182 -16.55 14.78 -9.40
N SER A 183 -15.84 13.99 -10.22
CA SER A 183 -16.09 13.93 -11.67
C SER A 183 -17.49 13.42 -12.02
N SER A 184 -18.03 12.45 -11.25
CA SER A 184 -19.42 12.00 -11.42
C SER A 184 -20.43 13.09 -11.07
N ALA A 185 -20.21 13.80 -9.95
CA ALA A 185 -21.11 14.87 -9.52
C ALA A 185 -21.09 16.08 -10.47
N GLU A 186 -19.93 16.42 -11.02
CA GLU A 186 -19.79 17.46 -12.05
C GLU A 186 -20.51 17.05 -13.35
N SER A 187 -20.35 15.80 -13.79
CA SER A 187 -21.07 15.27 -14.95
C SER A 187 -22.59 15.28 -14.76
N ASP A 188 -23.07 14.85 -13.58
CA ASP A 188 -24.49 14.83 -13.26
C ASP A 188 -25.07 16.25 -13.16
N ALA A 189 -24.32 17.20 -12.59
CA ALA A 189 -24.70 18.60 -12.54
C ALA A 189 -24.73 19.26 -13.94
N SER A 190 -23.75 18.96 -14.81
CA SER A 190 -23.74 19.43 -16.20
C SER A 190 -24.91 18.86 -17.00
N MET A 191 -25.28 17.59 -16.80
CA MET A 191 -26.50 17.04 -17.41
C MET A 191 -27.75 17.72 -16.88
N ALA A 192 -27.89 17.90 -15.56
CA ALA A 192 -29.05 18.57 -14.97
C ALA A 192 -29.23 20.00 -15.49
N LEU A 193 -28.13 20.75 -15.65
CA LEU A 193 -28.17 22.10 -16.22
C LEU A 193 -28.58 22.09 -17.71
N SER A 194 -28.11 21.11 -18.49
CA SER A 194 -28.52 20.97 -19.90
C SER A 194 -30.01 20.63 -20.08
N PHE A 195 -30.65 20.01 -19.08
CA PHE A 195 -32.09 19.77 -19.07
C PHE A 195 -32.91 21.04 -18.78
N PHE A 196 -32.38 21.97 -17.98
CA PHE A 196 -33.05 23.24 -17.68
C PHE A 196 -32.97 24.24 -18.83
N ASP A 197 -31.90 24.21 -19.63
CA ASP A 197 -31.75 25.09 -20.79
C ASP A 197 -32.66 24.68 -21.98
N TYR A 198 -33.22 23.47 -21.98
CA TYR A 198 -34.11 22.98 -23.05
C TYR A 198 -35.62 23.19 -22.79
N SER A 199 -35.99 23.80 -21.65
CA SER A 199 -37.41 24.04 -21.27
C SER A 199 -37.81 25.53 -21.27
N GLN A 200 -37.03 26.39 -21.93
CA GLN A 200 -37.34 27.82 -22.10
C GLN A 200 -37.61 28.23 -23.56
N GLU A 201 -37.93 27.28 -24.44
CA GLU A 201 -38.51 27.57 -25.77
C GLU A 201 -40.01 27.28 -25.82
#